data_AF-A0A2P4S888-F1
#
_entry.id   AF-A0A2P4S888-F1
#
_cell.length_a   1.000
_cell.length_b   1.000
_cell.length_c   1.000
_cell.angle_alpha   90.00
_cell.angle_beta   90.00
_cell.angle_gamma   90.00
#
_symmetry.space_group_name_H-M   'P 1'
#
loop_
_entity.id
_entity.type
_entity.pdbx_description
1 polymer ?
#
loop_
_entity_poly.entity_id
_entity_poly.type
_entity_poly.pdbx_seq_one_letter_code
_entity_poly.pdbx_strand_id
1 'polypeptide(L)'
;AVSRAQVQQNPSAETSEGIGINITCSHPNIQPNEYIQWYRQLPGRGLAFLVSAVKGTKKVPDPEGQLSVSADRRSSALWLAKPRLADAAVYYCALDPREAKPGLRPGTNLIGRGGGTVPSVPAGGAACRAAKLYRDQGASS
;
A
#
# COMPACT_ATOMS: atom_id res chain seq x y z
N ALA A 1 6.58 -3.47 30.32
CA ALA A 1 5.87 -2.30 29.77
C ALA A 1 5.06 -2.77 28.57
N VAL A 2 3.74 -2.60 28.56
CA VAL A 2 2.93 -2.88 27.38
C VAL A 2 3.18 -1.74 26.39
N SER A 3 3.75 -2.03 25.22
CA SER A 3 3.89 -1.03 24.17
C SER A 3 2.49 -0.58 23.75
N ARG A 4 2.15 0.69 23.98
CA ARG A 4 0.85 1.22 23.54
C ARG A 4 0.87 1.31 22.01
N ALA A 5 -0.04 0.58 21.35
CA ALA A 5 -0.22 0.70 19.91
C ALA A 5 -0.52 2.17 19.55
N GLN A 6 0.15 2.68 18.52
CA GLN A 6 -0.04 4.08 18.06
C GLN A 6 -1.40 4.28 17.36
N VAL A 7 -1.98 3.19 16.86
CA VAL A 7 -3.27 3.15 16.17
C VAL A 7 -4.13 2.01 16.72
N GLN A 8 -5.45 2.15 16.59
CA GLN A 8 -6.44 1.15 16.95
C GLN A 8 -7.43 0.99 15.78
N GLN A 9 -7.57 -0.23 15.26
CA GLN A 9 -8.53 -0.59 14.22
C GLN A 9 -9.44 -1.71 14.72
N ASN A 10 -10.64 -1.79 14.14
CA ASN A 10 -11.47 -2.99 14.30
C ASN A 10 -10.76 -4.17 13.60
N PRO A 11 -10.78 -5.37 14.19
CA PRO A 11 -10.06 -6.52 13.65
C PRO A 11 -10.66 -7.04 12.34
N SER A 12 -11.95 -6.80 12.10
CA SER A 12 -12.66 -7.19 10.89
C SER A 12 -13.69 -6.14 10.48
N ALA A 13 -14.00 -6.15 9.18
CA ALA A 13 -15.05 -5.37 8.56
C ALA A 13 -15.56 -6.17 7.36
N GLU A 14 -16.87 -6.38 7.28
CA GLU A 14 -17.49 -7.25 6.28
C GLU A 14 -18.63 -6.51 5.57
N THR A 15 -18.79 -6.76 4.28
CA THR A 15 -19.86 -6.23 3.44
C THR A 15 -20.08 -7.15 2.25
N SER A 16 -21.22 -7.02 1.57
CA SER A 16 -21.46 -7.69 0.30
C SER A 16 -20.82 -6.91 -0.86
N GLU A 17 -20.54 -7.60 -1.97
CA GLU A 17 -20.00 -6.96 -3.17
C GLU A 17 -20.88 -5.78 -3.63
N GLY A 18 -20.22 -4.68 -4.03
CA GLY A 18 -20.88 -3.47 -4.50
C GLY A 18 -21.51 -2.61 -3.39
N ILE A 19 -21.57 -3.10 -2.15
CA ILE A 19 -22.06 -2.32 -1.01
C ILE A 19 -20.87 -1.66 -0.31
N GLY A 20 -20.85 -0.33 -0.29
CA GLY A 20 -19.76 0.44 0.28
C GLY A 20 -19.58 0.20 1.79
N ILE A 21 -18.32 0.26 2.25
CA ILE A 21 -17.94 -0.01 3.65
C ILE A 21 -16.93 1.01 4.15
N ASN A 22 -16.99 1.33 5.46
CA ASN A 22 -15.98 2.12 6.15
C ASN A 22 -15.07 1.23 6.99
N ILE A 23 -13.77 1.38 6.79
CA ILE A 23 -12.74 0.81 7.66
C ILE A 23 -12.19 1.93 8.52
N THR A 24 -12.42 1.87 9.83
CA THR A 24 -12.08 2.95 10.76
C THR A 24 -10.73 2.71 11.43
N CYS A 25 -10.03 3.80 11.71
CA CYS A 25 -8.77 3.83 12.45
C CYS A 25 -8.78 4.97 13.45
N SER A 26 -8.51 4.65 14.72
CA SER A 26 -8.33 5.62 15.79
C SER A 26 -6.85 5.79 16.09
N HIS A 27 -6.39 7.02 16.21
CA HIS A 27 -5.00 7.40 16.50
C HIS A 27 -5.01 8.53 17.54
N PRO A 28 -5.28 8.22 18.82
CA PRO A 28 -5.53 9.22 19.85
C PRO A 28 -4.30 10.06 20.21
N ASN A 29 -3.10 9.59 19.88
CA ASN A 29 -1.83 10.25 20.20
C ASN A 29 -1.08 10.74 18.96
N ILE A 30 -1.79 10.94 17.83
CA ILE A 30 -1.19 11.45 16.59
C ILE A 30 -0.45 12.76 16.82
N GLN A 31 0.72 12.91 16.21
CA GLN A 31 1.52 14.11 16.25
C GLN A 31 1.19 15.07 15.10
N PRO A 32 1.39 16.39 15.27
CA PRO A 32 1.06 17.38 14.23
C PRO A 32 1.75 17.13 12.89
N ASN A 33 2.95 16.57 12.88
CA ASN A 33 3.76 16.31 11.69
C ASN A 33 3.54 14.93 11.04
N GLU A 34 2.68 14.07 11.62
CA GLU A 34 2.44 12.73 11.08
C GLU A 34 1.43 12.74 9.92
N TYR A 35 1.63 11.83 8.97
CA TYR A 35 0.68 11.52 7.92
C TYR A 35 -0.11 10.29 8.30
N ILE A 36 -1.43 10.33 8.10
CA ILE A 36 -2.28 9.14 8.18
C ILE A 36 -2.17 8.43 6.85
N GLN A 37 -1.72 7.19 6.88
CA GLN A 37 -1.45 6.38 5.69
C GLN A 37 -2.29 5.11 5.72
N TRP A 38 -2.84 4.78 4.56
CA TRP A 38 -3.60 3.56 4.36
C TRP A 38 -2.92 2.66 3.34
N TYR A 39 -2.86 1.39 3.69
CA TYR A 39 -2.27 0.33 2.89
C TYR A 39 -3.25 -0.82 2.71
N ARG A 40 -3.06 -1.59 1.64
CA ARG A 40 -3.78 -2.83 1.35
C ARG A 40 -2.78 -3.96 1.17
N GLN A 41 -3.09 -5.12 1.75
CA GLN A 41 -2.37 -6.36 1.50
C GLN A 41 -3.33 -7.42 1.00
N LEU A 42 -3.23 -7.72 -0.30
CA LEU A 42 -3.94 -8.83 -0.90
C LEU A 42 -3.29 -10.17 -0.49
N PRO A 43 -4.05 -11.27 -0.41
CA PRO A 43 -3.50 -12.60 -0.15
C PRO A 43 -2.32 -12.92 -1.08
N GLY A 44 -1.20 -13.37 -0.52
CA GLY A 44 0.01 -13.72 -1.27
C GLY A 44 0.76 -12.54 -1.91
N ARG A 45 0.39 -11.29 -1.61
CA ARG A 45 1.06 -10.08 -2.13
C ARG A 45 1.72 -9.27 -1.02
N GLY A 46 2.68 -8.43 -1.44
CA GLY A 46 3.29 -7.43 -0.57
C GLY A 46 2.33 -6.30 -0.21
N LEU A 47 2.69 -5.54 0.81
CA LEU A 47 1.96 -4.35 1.25
C LEU A 47 1.95 -3.29 0.13
N ALA A 48 0.77 -2.81 -0.24
CA ALA A 48 0.57 -1.79 -1.26
C ALA A 48 0.03 -0.50 -0.64
N PHE A 49 0.65 0.64 -0.94
CA PHE A 49 0.18 1.95 -0.50
C PHE A 49 -1.08 2.36 -1.27
N LEU A 50 -2.10 2.83 -0.56
CA LEU A 50 -3.34 3.35 -1.17
C LEU A 50 -3.34 4.87 -1.20
N VAL A 51 -3.21 5.50 -0.03
CA VAL A 51 -3.45 6.93 0.14
C VAL A 51 -2.86 7.45 1.45
N SER A 52 -2.49 8.74 1.46
CA SER A 52 -2.02 9.47 2.65
C SER A 52 -2.71 10.81 2.77
N ALA A 53 -3.06 11.23 3.98
CA ALA A 53 -3.58 12.57 4.24
C ALA A 53 -3.18 13.08 5.64
N VAL A 54 -3.07 14.40 5.77
CA VAL A 54 -2.93 15.07 7.07
C VAL A 54 -4.30 15.44 7.63
N LYS A 55 -5.21 15.92 6.77
CA LYS A 55 -6.54 16.41 7.12
C LYS A 55 -7.50 16.32 5.94
N GLY A 56 -8.79 16.44 6.23
CA GLY A 56 -9.84 16.49 5.23
C GLY A 56 -9.98 15.16 4.51
N THR A 57 -10.23 15.24 3.21
CA THR A 57 -10.72 14.12 2.44
C THR A 57 -9.91 13.93 1.15
N LYS A 58 -9.50 12.70 0.84
CA LYS A 58 -8.67 12.39 -0.34
C LYS A 58 -9.22 11.17 -1.08
N LYS A 59 -9.34 11.27 -2.40
CA LYS A 59 -9.83 10.17 -3.25
C LYS A 59 -8.84 9.00 -3.27
N VAL A 60 -9.37 7.79 -3.33
CA VAL A 60 -8.62 6.55 -3.52
C VAL A 60 -9.06 5.95 -4.87
N PRO A 61 -8.14 5.74 -5.82
CA PRO A 61 -8.51 5.29 -7.16
C PRO A 61 -8.75 3.77 -7.25
N ASP A 62 -8.01 2.96 -6.49
CA ASP A 62 -8.11 1.50 -6.50
C ASP A 62 -7.84 0.90 -5.10
N PRO A 63 -8.81 0.26 -4.44
CA PRO A 63 -10.22 0.22 -4.85
C PRO A 63 -10.83 1.64 -4.85
N GLU A 64 -11.83 1.89 -5.68
CA GLU A 64 -12.51 3.19 -5.72
C GLU A 64 -13.05 3.52 -4.32
N GLY A 65 -12.71 4.70 -3.82
CA GLY A 65 -13.07 5.10 -2.48
C GLY A 65 -12.51 6.43 -2.07
N GLN A 66 -12.43 6.62 -0.76
CA GLN A 66 -12.03 7.88 -0.16
C GLN A 66 -11.49 7.69 1.26
N LEU A 67 -10.40 8.39 1.57
CA LEU A 67 -9.95 8.60 2.93
C LEU A 67 -10.57 9.88 3.49
N SER A 68 -11.16 9.79 4.67
CA SER A 68 -11.63 10.93 5.46
C SER A 68 -10.90 10.98 6.80
N VAL A 69 -10.41 12.16 7.18
CA VAL A 69 -9.71 12.42 8.45
C VAL A 69 -10.57 13.35 9.32
N SER A 70 -10.76 13.01 10.59
CA SER A 70 -11.49 13.85 11.54
C SER A 70 -10.84 15.22 11.72
N ALA A 71 -11.62 16.22 12.14
CA ALA A 71 -11.12 17.59 12.32
C ALA A 71 -9.99 17.67 13.36
N ASP A 72 -10.10 16.89 14.44
CA ASP A 72 -9.07 16.76 15.49
C ASP A 72 -7.93 15.80 15.10
N ARG A 73 -8.03 15.18 13.92
CA ARG A 73 -7.12 14.18 13.37
C ARG A 73 -6.95 12.95 14.25
N ARG A 74 -7.77 12.70 15.27
CA ARG A 74 -7.65 11.53 16.15
C ARG A 74 -8.32 10.29 15.58
N SER A 75 -9.04 10.41 14.47
CA SER A 75 -9.58 9.28 13.73
C SER A 75 -9.56 9.50 12.22
N SER A 76 -9.60 8.39 11.49
CA SER A 76 -9.78 8.36 10.05
C SER A 76 -10.65 7.19 9.63
N ALA A 77 -11.26 7.31 8.46
CA ALA A 77 -12.04 6.25 7.82
C ALA A 77 -11.61 6.11 6.36
N LEU A 78 -11.29 4.88 5.97
CA LEU A 78 -11.16 4.49 4.58
C LEU A 78 -12.51 3.94 4.11
N TRP A 79 -13.21 4.71 3.29
CA TRP A 79 -14.43 4.29 2.64
C TRP A 79 -14.10 3.61 1.31
N LEU A 80 -14.58 2.39 1.11
CA LEU A 80 -14.55 1.70 -0.17
C LEU A 80 -15.94 1.84 -0.80
N ALA A 81 -16.04 2.39 -2.00
CA ALA A 81 -17.31 2.78 -2.60
C ALA A 81 -18.13 1.58 -3.07
N LYS A 82 -17.48 0.69 -3.83
CA LYS A 82 -18.07 -0.51 -4.44
C LYS A 82 -17.04 -1.65 -4.42
N PRO A 83 -16.72 -2.20 -3.23
CA PRO A 83 -15.72 -3.25 -3.12
C PRO A 83 -16.18 -4.52 -3.85
N ARG A 84 -15.24 -5.20 -4.51
CA ARG A 84 -15.44 -6.52 -5.12
C ARG A 84 -14.76 -7.58 -4.28
N LEU A 85 -15.02 -8.85 -4.58
CA LEU A 85 -14.34 -9.98 -3.95
C LEU A 85 -12.81 -9.90 -4.10
N ALA A 86 -12.33 -9.39 -5.24
CA ALA A 86 -10.91 -9.16 -5.49
C ALA A 86 -10.29 -8.07 -4.59
N ASP A 87 -11.11 -7.23 -3.96
CA ASP A 87 -10.69 -6.19 -3.03
C ASP A 87 -10.65 -6.68 -1.57
N ALA A 88 -11.07 -7.92 -1.29
CA ALA A 88 -10.93 -8.56 0.02
C ALA A 88 -9.46 -8.72 0.38
N ALA A 89 -9.04 -8.04 1.44
CA ALA A 89 -7.65 -7.84 1.80
C ALA A 89 -7.52 -7.44 3.28
N VAL A 90 -6.29 -7.45 3.79
CA VAL A 90 -5.99 -6.76 5.05
C VAL A 90 -5.71 -5.29 4.75
N TYR A 91 -6.40 -4.39 5.43
CA TYR A 91 -6.24 -2.95 5.30
C TYR A 91 -5.56 -2.38 6.54
N TYR A 92 -4.40 -1.76 6.36
CA TYR A 92 -3.59 -1.22 7.45
C TYR A 92 -3.64 0.30 7.47
N CYS A 93 -3.88 0.84 8.66
CA CYS A 93 -3.68 2.24 8.98
C CYS A 93 -2.33 2.40 9.68
N ALA A 94 -1.59 3.45 9.33
CA ALA A 94 -0.31 3.78 9.94
C ALA A 94 -0.15 5.30 10.07
N LEU A 95 0.71 5.70 11.01
CA LEU A 95 1.20 7.06 11.17
C LEU A 95 2.70 7.07 10.80
N ASP A 96 3.12 7.99 9.94
CA ASP A 96 4.54 8.21 9.63
C ASP A 96 4.79 9.73 9.47
N PRO A 97 5.87 10.29 10.05
CA PRO A 97 6.23 11.70 9.85
C PRO A 97 6.61 12.05 8.40
N ARG A 98 6.84 11.05 7.55
CA ARG A 98 7.14 11.21 6.12
C ARG A 98 5.90 10.88 5.30
N GLU A 99 5.68 11.66 4.25
CA GLU A 99 4.63 11.33 3.29
C GLU A 99 5.04 10.09 2.47
N ALA A 100 4.19 9.06 2.48
CA ALA A 100 4.33 7.93 1.58
C ALA A 100 3.98 8.35 0.14
N LYS A 101 4.85 7.98 -0.81
CA LYS A 101 4.64 8.18 -2.24
C LYS A 101 4.46 6.83 -2.93
N PRO A 102 3.56 6.72 -3.93
CA PRO A 102 3.44 5.51 -4.74
C PRO A 102 4.80 5.08 -5.32
N GLY A 103 5.16 3.80 -5.16
CA GLY A 103 6.38 3.22 -5.74
C GLY A 103 7.60 3.13 -4.82
N LEU A 104 7.57 3.73 -3.62
CA LEU A 104 8.62 3.52 -2.62
C LEU A 104 8.29 2.28 -1.77
N ARG A 105 9.10 1.23 -1.89
CA ARG A 105 9.03 0.06 -1.02
C ARG A 105 9.36 0.50 0.42
N PRO A 106 8.47 0.31 1.41
CA PRO A 106 8.81 0.53 2.81
C PRO A 106 9.78 -0.58 3.24
N GLY A 107 11.08 -0.30 3.23
CA GLY A 107 12.09 -1.32 3.52
C GLY A 107 13.48 -1.01 3.02
N THR A 108 13.99 0.19 3.29
CA THR A 108 15.45 0.38 3.38
C THR A 108 15.73 1.11 4.68
N ASN A 109 16.15 0.35 5.70
CA ASN A 109 16.97 0.90 6.75
C ASN A 109 18.24 1.39 6.08
N LEU A 110 18.29 2.68 5.72
CA LEU A 110 19.52 3.35 5.29
C LEU A 110 20.41 3.49 6.52
N ILE A 111 21.03 2.38 6.91
CA ILE A 111 22.25 2.43 7.72
C ILE A 111 23.28 3.06 6.79
N GLY A 112 23.59 4.33 7.06
CA GLY A 112 24.54 5.10 6.27
C GLY A 112 25.87 4.36 6.15
N ARG A 113 26.28 4.08 4.92
CA ARG A 113 27.65 3.67 4.62
C ARG A 113 28.07 4.28 3.30
N GLY A 114 28.90 5.32 3.43
CA GLY A 114 29.93 5.76 2.49
C GLY A 114 29.56 5.84 1.01
N GLY A 115 29.48 7.08 0.51
CA GLY A 115 29.44 7.35 -0.93
C GLY A 115 30.64 6.72 -1.64
N GLY A 116 30.33 5.94 -2.68
CA GLY A 116 31.26 5.52 -3.71
C GLY A 116 30.62 5.86 -5.05
N THR A 117 31.17 6.88 -5.70
CA THR A 117 30.92 7.22 -7.10
C THR A 117 31.18 6.00 -7.98
N VAL A 118 30.16 5.54 -8.72
CA VAL A 118 30.36 4.62 -9.86
C VAL A 118 30.41 5.45 -11.14
N PRO A 119 31.54 5.47 -11.88
CA PRO A 119 31.62 6.12 -13.17
C PRO A 119 30.90 5.30 -14.25
N SER A 120 30.43 6.05 -15.23
CA SER A 120 29.84 5.68 -16.51
C SER A 120 30.47 4.49 -17.24
N VAL A 121 29.56 3.72 -17.86
CA VAL A 121 29.73 2.68 -18.88
C VAL A 121 30.76 3.04 -19.97
N PRO A 122 31.42 2.03 -20.57
CA PRO A 122 31.43 1.99 -22.02
C PRO A 122 31.06 0.62 -22.63
N ALA A 123 30.76 0.73 -23.92
CA ALA A 123 30.11 -0.20 -24.84
C ALA A 123 30.90 -1.48 -25.21
N GLY A 124 30.15 -2.45 -25.74
CA GLY A 124 30.62 -3.66 -26.41
C GLY A 124 29.84 -4.86 -25.87
N GLY A 125 28.91 -5.51 -26.55
CA GLY A 125 28.81 -5.80 -27.97
C GLY A 125 28.88 -7.32 -28.14
N ALA A 126 27.75 -8.02 -28.15
CA ALA A 126 27.59 -9.36 -28.73
C ALA A 126 26.10 -9.73 -28.77
N ALA A 127 25.58 -9.90 -29.99
CA ALA A 127 24.25 -10.43 -30.25
C ALA A 127 24.27 -11.96 -30.09
N CYS A 128 23.20 -12.53 -29.53
CA CYS A 128 22.75 -13.88 -29.89
C CYS A 128 21.22 -13.88 -29.98
N ARG A 129 20.73 -14.32 -31.13
CA ARG A 129 19.31 -14.41 -31.49
C ARG A 129 18.63 -15.59 -30.80
N ALA A 130 17.30 -15.45 -30.77
CA ALA A 130 16.27 -16.31 -30.20
C ALA A 130 16.33 -17.81 -30.55
N ALA A 131 15.78 -18.61 -29.65
CA ALA A 131 15.00 -19.80 -30.01
C ALA A 131 13.70 -19.82 -29.19
N LYS A 132 12.56 -19.69 -29.88
CA LYS A 132 11.26 -20.18 -29.39
C LYS A 132 11.35 -21.70 -29.32
N LEU A 133 10.95 -22.29 -28.20
CA LEU A 133 10.47 -23.67 -28.20
C LEU A 133 8.98 -23.65 -27.82
N TYR A 134 8.21 -24.08 -28.81
CA TYR A 134 6.77 -24.16 -28.85
C TYR A 134 6.28 -25.29 -27.92
N ARG A 135 5.19 -25.04 -27.20
CA ARG A 135 4.32 -26.08 -26.66
C ARG A 135 3.16 -26.18 -27.65
N ASP A 136 2.84 -27.38 -28.15
CA ASP A 136 1.46 -27.87 -28.04
C ASP A 136 1.19 -29.26 -28.63
N GLN A 137 0.16 -29.85 -28.01
CA GLN A 137 -0.79 -30.88 -28.43
C GLN A 137 -0.30 -32.27 -28.87
N GLY A 138 -0.70 -33.24 -28.05
CA GLY A 138 -1.03 -34.58 -28.53
C GLY A 138 -2.35 -34.59 -29.30
N ALA A 139 -2.45 -35.52 -30.24
CA ALA A 139 -3.68 -36.03 -30.83
C ALA A 139 -3.46 -37.49 -31.26
N SER A 140 -4.55 -38.25 -31.18
CA SER A 140 -4.71 -39.70 -31.23
C SER A 140 -4.55 -40.33 -32.62
N SER A 141 -4.18 -41.61 -32.65
CA SER A 141 -4.92 -42.68 -33.33
C SER A 141 -4.54 -44.03 -32.73
#